data_AF-A0A7L4GPX0-F1
#
_entry.id   AF-A0A7L4GPX0-F1
#
_cell.length_a   1.000
_cell.length_b   1.000
_cell.length_c   1.000
_cell.angle_alpha   90.00
_cell.angle_beta   90.00
_cell.angle_gamma   90.00
#
_symmetry.space_group_name_H-M   'P 1'
#
loop_
_entity.id
_entity.type
_entity.pdbx_description
1 polymer ?
#
loop_
_entity_poly.entity_id
_entity_poly.type
_entity_poly.pdbx_seq_one_letter_code
_entity_poly.pdbx_strand_id
1 'polypeptide(L)' 'SPQTLVTLCHYATSRDSRLFPAPDAFVPERWLRRGGPHPFASLPFGAGKRSCVGRRLAELEVHLALAQV' A
#
# COMPACT_ATOMS: atom_id res chain seq x y z
N SER A 1 8.86 -27.75 0.14
CA SER A 1 9.50 -27.79 1.47
C SER A 1 8.59 -27.07 2.46
N PRO A 2 8.08 -27.73 3.51
CA PRO A 2 7.15 -27.12 4.47
C PRO A 2 7.77 -26.03 5.37
N GLN A 3 9.06 -25.71 5.18
CA GLN A 3 9.78 -24.68 5.96
C GLN A 3 10.24 -23.48 5.11
N THR A 4 9.73 -23.32 3.89
CA THR A 4 10.10 -22.17 3.06
C THR A 4 9.46 -20.89 3.60
N LEU A 5 10.29 -19.94 4.04
CA LEU A 5 9.85 -18.58 4.37
C LEU A 5 9.47 -17.84 3.09
N VAL A 6 8.27 -17.26 3.08
CA VAL A 6 7.82 -16.35 2.02
C VAL A 6 7.66 -14.97 2.63
N THR A 7 8.29 -13.96 2.02
CA THR A 7 8.24 -12.58 2.47
C THR A 7 7.59 -11.70 1.42
N LEU A 8 6.72 -10.80 1.86
CA LEU A 8 6.14 -9.76 1.03
C LEU A 8 6.96 -8.47 1.22
N CYS A 9 7.72 -8.09 0.18
CA CYS A 9 8.49 -6.85 0.21
C CYS A 9 7.69 -5.71 -0.42
N HIS A 10 6.91 -5.00 0.40
CA HIS A 10 6.08 -3.87 -0.05
C HIS A 10 6.91 -2.75 -0.70
N TYR A 11 8.14 -2.51 -0.22
CA TYR A 11 9.03 -1.53 -0.82
C TYR A 11 9.39 -1.89 -2.27
N ALA A 12 9.75 -3.15 -2.52
CA ALA A 12 10.09 -3.60 -3.87
C ALA A 12 8.86 -3.53 -4.80
N THR A 13 7.69 -3.97 -4.34
CA THR A 13 6.48 -3.96 -5.18
C THR A 13 5.99 -2.55 -5.47
N SER A 14 6.07 -1.62 -4.51
CA SER A 14 5.66 -0.23 -4.71
C SER A 14 6.59 0.54 -5.65
N ARG A 15 7.84 0.07 -5.84
CA ARG A 15 8.79 0.64 -6.80
C ARG A 15 8.89 -0.12 -8.13
N ASP A 16 8.11 -1.18 -8.32
CA ASP A 16 8.12 -1.95 -9.57
C ASP A 16 7.33 -1.20 -10.65
N SER A 17 8.02 -0.78 -11.72
CA SER A 17 7.41 -0.04 -12.84
C SER A 17 6.34 -0.84 -13.60
N ARG A 18 6.34 -2.18 -13.47
CA ARG A 18 5.31 -3.07 -14.03
C ARG A 18 3.98 -2.99 -13.27
N LEU A 19 4.03 -2.63 -11.99
CA LEU A 19 2.86 -2.48 -11.12
C LEU A 19 2.46 -1.00 -10.96
N PHE A 20 3.45 -0.11 -10.94
CA PHE A 20 3.29 1.33 -10.76
C PHE A 20 4.06 2.09 -11.85
N PRO A 21 3.41 2.50 -12.95
CA PRO A 21 4.04 3.36 -13.96
C PRO A 21 4.59 4.64 -13.33
N ALA A 22 5.84 5.02 -13.63
CA ALA A 22 6.57 6.10 -12.94
C ALA A 22 6.58 5.93 -11.39
N PRO A 23 7.21 4.85 -10.88
CA PRO A 23 7.15 4.49 -9.46
C PRO A 23 7.86 5.47 -8.52
N ASP A 24 8.84 6.21 -9.05
CA ASP A 24 9.60 7.21 -8.28
C ASP A 24 8.91 8.58 -8.22
N ALA A 25 7.82 8.77 -8.98
CA ALA A 25 7.05 10.00 -9.01
C ALA A 25 5.92 9.98 -7.97
N PHE A 26 5.72 11.10 -7.28
CA PHE A 26 4.57 11.30 -6.40
C PHE A 26 3.33 11.64 -7.24
N VAL A 27 2.48 10.65 -7.47
CA VAL A 27 1.25 10.77 -8.31
C VAL A 27 0.01 10.35 -7.50
N PRO A 28 -0.59 11.26 -6.71
CA PRO A 28 -1.79 10.98 -5.91
C PRO A 28 -2.99 10.51 -6.73
N GLU A 29 -3.14 11.02 -7.95
CA GLU A 29 -4.28 10.76 -8.84
C GLU A 29 -4.40 9.28 -9.22
N ARG A 30 -3.31 8.51 -9.10
CA ARG A 30 -3.27 7.06 -9.30
C ARG A 30 -4.31 6.32 -8.44
N TRP A 31 -4.62 6.86 -7.28
CA TRP A 31 -5.54 6.28 -6.30
C TRP A 31 -6.99 6.76 -6.47
N LEU A 32 -7.23 7.77 -7.31
CA LEU A 32 -8.56 8.38 -7.51
C LEU A 32 -9.36 7.74 -8.66
N ARG A 33 -8.69 7.01 -9.57
CA ARG A 33 -9.30 6.50 -10.81
C ARG A 33 -9.94 5.12 -10.62
N ARG A 34 -11.06 4.88 -11.31
CA ARG A 34 -11.57 3.51 -11.54
C ARG A 34 -10.52 2.74 -12.38
N GLY A 35 -10.05 1.61 -11.86
CA GLY A 35 -8.96 0.84 -12.47
C GLY A 35 -7.56 1.21 -11.97
N GLY A 36 -7.43 1.67 -10.72
CA GLY A 36 -6.15 1.86 -10.05
C GLY A 36 -5.30 0.58 -9.93
N PRO A 37 -4.15 0.65 -9.24
CA PRO A 37 -3.23 -0.48 -9.10
C PRO A 37 -3.92 -1.73 -8.57
N HIS A 38 -3.41 -2.91 -8.94
CA HIS A 38 -3.92 -4.17 -8.44
C HIS A 38 -4.00 -4.17 -6.89
N PRO A 39 -5.06 -4.70 -6.25
CA PRO A 39 -5.26 -4.59 -4.80
C PRO A 39 -4.11 -5.15 -3.94
N PHE A 40 -3.34 -6.09 -4.50
CA PHE A 40 -2.16 -6.67 -3.83
C PHE A 40 -0.82 -6.05 -4.25
N ALA A 41 -0.83 -5.04 -5.13
CA ALA A 41 0.38 -4.32 -5.52
C ALA A 41 0.88 -3.38 -4.40
N SER A 42 -0.03 -2.86 -3.57
CA SER A 42 0.29 -2.07 -2.38
C SER A 42 -0.42 -2.62 -1.15
N LEU A 43 0.36 -3.04 -0.16
CA LEU A 43 -0.08 -3.64 1.10
C LEU A 43 0.60 -2.97 2.30
N PRO A 44 0.49 -1.63 2.46
CA PRO A 44 1.22 -0.89 3.50
C PRO A 44 0.81 -1.31 4.93
N PHE A 45 -0.39 -1.88 5.08
CA PHE A 45 -0.91 -2.41 6.34
C PHE A 45 -1.08 -3.95 6.31
N GLY A 46 -0.45 -4.63 5.34
CA GLY A 46 -0.63 -6.07 5.14
C GLY A 46 -2.03 -6.46 4.63
N ALA A 47 -2.31 -7.76 4.63
CA ALA A 47 -3.59 -8.33 4.18
C ALA A 47 -4.05 -9.49 5.08
N GLY A 48 -5.36 -9.75 5.11
CA GLY A 48 -5.96 -10.89 5.81
C GLY A 48 -5.86 -10.79 7.34
N LYS A 49 -5.92 -11.94 8.02
CA LYS A 49 -6.01 -12.06 9.49
C LYS A 49 -4.82 -11.47 10.26
N ARG A 50 -3.70 -11.21 9.57
CA ARG A 50 -2.46 -10.65 10.14
C ARG A 50 -2.15 -9.25 9.63
N SER A 51 -3.11 -8.59 8.98
CA SER A 51 -3.03 -7.17 8.68
C SER A 51 -2.94 -6.32 9.95
N CYS A 52 -2.47 -5.09 9.81
CA CYS A 52 -2.33 -4.15 10.92
C CYS A 52 -3.68 -3.93 11.61
N VAL A 53 -3.74 -4.26 12.90
CA VAL A 53 -4.92 -4.05 13.74
C VAL A 53 -5.29 -2.56 13.84
N GLY A 54 -4.28 -1.68 13.80
CA GLY A 54 -4.44 -0.23 13.90
C GLY A 54 -4.71 0.49 12.59
N ARG A 55 -4.90 -0.23 11.46
CA ARG A 55 -5.03 0.39 10.12
C ARG A 55 -6.03 1.56 10.10
N ARG A 56 -7.25 1.32 10.61
CA ARG A 56 -8.32 2.34 10.58
C ARG A 56 -8.00 3.54 11.47
N LEU A 57 -7.36 3.31 12.61
CA LEU A 57 -6.93 4.38 13.51
C LEU A 57 -5.85 5.23 12.84
N ALA A 58 -4.83 4.59 12.28
CA ALA A 58 -3.74 5.29 11.58
C ALA A 58 -4.24 6.09 10.35
N GLU A 59 -5.12 5.50 9.53
CA GLU A 59 -5.74 6.21 8.40
C GLU A 59 -6.52 7.44 8.90
N LEU A 60 -7.32 7.30 9.96
CA LEU A 60 -8.09 8.40 10.54
C LEU A 60 -7.18 9.51 11.09
N GLU A 61 -6.15 9.17 11.87
CA GLU A 61 -5.19 10.13 12.43
C GLU A 61 -4.47 10.91 11.32
N VAL A 62 -4.01 10.23 10.27
CA VAL A 62 -3.37 10.88 9.12
C VAL A 62 -4.33 11.80 8.40
N HIS A 63 -5.58 11.38 8.15
CA HIS A 63 -6.58 12.22 7.51
C HIS A 63 -6.92 13.46 8.32
N LEU A 64 -7.09 13.32 9.64
CA LEU A 64 -7.35 14.45 10.53
C LEU A 64 -6.16 15.41 10.58
N ALA A 65 -4.94 14.89 10.71
CA ALA A 65 -3.74 15.71 10.72
C ALA A 65 -3.60 16.52 9.42
N LEU A 66 -3.82 15.90 8.24
CA LEU A 66 -3.74 16.58 6.94
C LEU A 66 -4.85 17.61 6.72
N ALA A 67 -6.05 17.39 7.28
CA ALA A 67 -7.18 18.31 7.12
C ALA A 67 -7.07 19.57 8.01
N GLN A 68 -6.17 19.57 9.00
CA GLN A 68 -5.95 20.68 9.94
C GLN A 68 -4.81 21.61 9.53
N VAL A 69 -4.13 21.32 8.41
CA VAL A 69 -3.03 22.13 7.86
C VAL A 69 -3.58 23.22 6.93
#